data_AF-A0A7H1MBP3-F1
#
_entry.id   AF-A0A7H1MBP3-F1
#
_cell.length_a   1.000
_cell.length_b   1.000
_cell.length_c   1.000
_cell.angle_alpha   90.00
_cell.angle_beta   90.00
_cell.angle_gamma   90.00
#
_symmetry.space_group_name_H-M   'P 1'
#
loop_
_entity.id
_entity.type
_entity.pdbx_description
1 polymer ?
#
loop_
_entity_poly.entity_id
_entity_poly.type
_entity_poly.pdbx_seq_one_letter_code
_entity_poly.pdbx_strand_id
1 'polypeptide(L)' 'MILMAKAGISAEAVANMCHAELTAWFDDILASLGIKKPSDDGVIISRRLPKP' A
#
# COMPACT_ATOMS: atom_id res chain seq x y z
N MET A 1 8.40 -2.97 -6.44
CA MET A 1 9.12 -2.23 -7.51
C MET A 1 8.19 -1.61 -8.55
N ILE A 2 7.17 -2.32 -9.08
CA ILE A 2 6.31 -1.81 -10.17
C ILE A 2 5.66 -0.46 -9.83
N LEU A 3 5.19 -0.27 -8.60
CA LEU A 3 4.60 1.00 -8.12
C LEU A 3 5.62 2.15 -8.07
N MET A 4 6.85 1.88 -7.63
CA MET A 4 7.90 2.92 -7.52
C MET A 4 8.35 3.44 -8.88
N ALA A 5 8.56 2.51 -9.83
CA ALA A 5 8.91 2.84 -11.20
C ALA A 5 7.82 3.68 -11.88
N LYS A 6 6.54 3.38 -11.61
CA LYS A 6 5.40 4.16 -12.11
C LYS A 6 5.31 5.56 -11.49
N ALA A 7 5.70 5.70 -10.22
CA ALA A 7 5.73 6.97 -9.50
C ALA A 7 6.99 7.81 -9.78
N GLY A 8 7.94 7.29 -10.58
CA GLY A 8 9.19 8.00 -10.91
C GLY A 8 10.18 8.13 -9.75
N ILE A 9 10.04 7.32 -8.70
CA ILE A 9 10.96 7.33 -7.55
C ILE A 9 11.95 6.16 -7.65
N SER A 10 13.21 6.40 -7.27
CA SER A 10 14.20 5.33 -7.16
C SER A 10 13.99 4.52 -5.88
N ALA A 11 14.34 3.23 -5.93
CA ALA A 11 14.28 2.37 -4.74
C ALA A 11 15.18 2.87 -3.60
N GLU A 12 16.27 3.55 -3.94
CA GLU A 12 17.23 4.13 -3.00
C GLU A 12 16.65 5.35 -2.27
N ALA A 13 15.88 6.19 -2.95
CA ALA A 13 15.18 7.31 -2.32
C ALA A 13 14.15 6.81 -1.30
N VAL A 14 13.46 5.71 -1.60
CA VAL A 14 12.49 5.12 -0.67
C VAL A 14 13.17 4.39 0.49
N ALA A 15 14.33 3.78 0.26
CA ALA A 15 15.10 3.10 1.31
C ALA A 15 15.61 4.08 2.39
N ASN A 16 15.76 5.36 2.05
CA ASN A 16 16.21 6.41 2.96
C ASN A 16 15.06 7.13 3.71
N MET A 17 13.79 6.82 3.41
CA MET A 17 12.63 7.44 4.07
C MET A 17 12.37 6.82 5.45
N CYS A 18 11.92 7.64 6.41
CA CYS A 18 11.40 7.09 7.64
C CYS A 18 10.03 6.42 7.42
N HIS A 19 9.61 5.55 8.35
CA HIS A 19 8.33 4.84 8.23
C HIS A 19 7.13 5.77 8.03
N ALA A 20 7.14 6.94 8.69
CA ALA A 20 6.05 7.90 8.57
C ALA A 20 5.98 8.53 7.16
N GLU A 21 7.13 8.95 6.62
CA GLU A 21 7.24 9.49 5.27
C GLU A 21 6.86 8.45 4.22
N LEU A 22 7.35 7.22 4.38
CA LEU A 22 7.02 6.10 3.49
C LEU A 22 5.51 5.85 3.45
N THR A 23 4.86 5.86 4.61
CA THR A 23 3.43 5.59 4.73
C THR A 23 2.61 6.68 4.05
N ALA A 24 2.92 7.95 4.31
CA ALA A 24 2.23 9.08 3.69
C ALA A 24 2.40 9.09 2.17
N TRP A 25 3.62 8.86 1.69
CA TRP A 25 3.91 8.77 0.26
C TRP A 25 3.17 7.60 -0.41
N PHE A 26 3.10 6.45 0.26
CA PHE A 26 2.37 5.29 -0.26
C PHE A 26 0.87 5.56 -0.34
N ASP A 27 0.32 6.25 0.67
CA ASP A 27 -1.08 6.66 0.70
C ASP A 27 -1.43 7.61 -0.45
N ASP A 28 -0.57 8.58 -0.74
CA ASP A 28 -0.74 9.50 -1.87
C ASP A 28 -0.71 8.77 -3.22
N ILE A 29 0.15 7.76 -3.37
CA ILE A 29 0.18 6.92 -4.58
C ILE A 29 -1.11 6.12 -4.72
N LEU A 30 -1.57 5.48 -3.65
CA LEU A 30 -2.81 4.70 -3.68
C LEU A 30 -4.01 5.60 -4.02
N ALA A 31 -4.05 6.80 -3.44
CA ALA A 31 -5.07 7.81 -3.76
C ALA A 31 -4.99 8.26 -5.22
N SER A 32 -3.79 8.54 -5.75
CA SER A 32 -3.57 8.90 -7.15
C SER A 32 -3.98 7.79 -8.13
N LEU A 33 -3.94 6.53 -7.71
CA LEU A 33 -4.40 5.39 -8.49
C LEU A 33 -5.92 5.16 -8.38
N GLY A 34 -6.63 5.98 -7.61
CA GLY A 34 -8.06 5.82 -7.36
C GLY A 34 -8.40 4.58 -6.52
N ILE A 35 -7.41 3.98 -5.87
CA ILE A 35 -7.60 2.81 -5.02
C ILE A 35 -8.22 3.31 -3.72
N LYS A 36 -9.53 3.04 -3.57
CA LYS A 36 -10.22 3.28 -2.31
C LYS A 36 -9.56 2.39 -1.26
N LYS A 37 -9.03 3.00 -0.20
CA LYS A 37 -8.65 2.26 1.01
C LYS A 37 -9.88 1.46 1.45
N PRO A 38 -9.74 0.16 1.77
CA PRO A 38 -10.83 -0.58 2.35
C PRO A 38 -11.23 0.16 3.64
N SER A 39 -12.40 0.80 3.62
CA SER A 39 -13.13 1.13 4.83
C SER A 39 -13.35 -0.17 5.60
N ASP A 40 -13.48 -0.14 6.93
CA ASP A 40 -13.68 -1.33 7.78
C ASP A 40 -14.76 -2.30 7.24
N ASP A 41 -15.75 -1.78 6.51
CA ASP A 41 -16.77 -2.54 5.75
C ASP A 41 -16.24 -3.50 4.67
N GLY A 42 -14.97 -3.41 4.26
CA GLY A 42 -14.37 -4.15 3.14
C GLY A 42 -13.25 -5.12 3.54
N VAL A 43 -13.01 -5.32 4.84
CA VAL A 43 -11.98 -6.26 5.30
C VAL A 43 -12.46 -7.69 5.03
N ILE A 44 -11.86 -8.34 4.03
CA ILE A 44 -12.05 -9.77 3.78
C ILE A 44 -11.36 -10.53 4.92
N ILE A 45 -12.11 -10.85 5.98
CA ILE A 45 -11.64 -11.77 7.02
C ILE A 45 -11.78 -13.20 6.46
N SER A 46 -10.71 -13.70 5.84
CA SER A 46 -10.60 -15.12 5.50
C SER A 46 -10.48 -15.95 6.79
N ARG A 47 -11.62 -16.30 7.40
CA ARG A 47 -11.66 -17.27 8.50
C ARG A 47 -11.28 -18.63 7.92
N ARG A 48 -10.20 -19.23 8.43
CA ARG A 48 -9.83 -20.60 8.09
C ARG A 48 -10.96 -21.52 8.55
N LEU A 49 -11.72 -22.08 7.60
CA LEU A 49 -12.68 -23.13 7.89
C LEU A 49 -11.90 -24.36 8.44
N PRO A 50 -12.34 -24.97 9.55
CA PRO A 50 -11.74 -26.21 10.02
C PRO A 50 -11.92 -27.29 8.95
N LYS A 51 -10.87 -28.08 8.75
CA LYS A 51 -10.83 -29.15 7.75
C LYS A 51 -11.89 -30.21 8.10
N PRO A 52 -12.64 -30.74 7.12
CA PRO A 52 -13.58 -31.85 7.34
C PRO A 52 -12.86 -33.13 7.78
#